data_AF-A0A6V1TCS0-F1
#
_entry.id   AF-A0A6V1TCS0-F1
#
_cell.length_a   1.000
_cell.length_b   1.000
_cell.length_c   1.000
_cell.angle_alpha   90.00
_cell.angle_beta   90.00
_cell.angle_gamma   90.00
#
_symmetry.space_group_name_H-M   'P 1'
#
loop_
_entity.id
_entity.type
_entity.pdbx_description
1 polymer ?
#
loop_
_entity_poly.entity_id
_entity_poly.type
_entity_poly.pdbx_seq_one_letter_code
_entity_poly.pdbx_strand_id
1 'polypeptide(L)'
;AALSGRRLDGLDLARAGLATHLADAEQLPLLEEALADAAGATHGPAAIEAHLAAASRDVRRRDVAEAVREELGGGPGGLDAYAELAECFGPARGSVEEVARALEASPSAHAAPVLEALRAASPLALKVAFAQVRAARELLKGQGRPGALAACLRQEVTANLNLQREPEFADAMAALEGGESYQWQKSLEDVTDEDVQRVLTVRDIQVE
;
A
#
# COMPACT_ATOMS: atom_id res chain seq x y z
N ALA A 1 0.57 0.88 -4.91
CA ALA A 1 0.67 1.54 -3.59
C ALA A 1 1.90 1.09 -2.81
N ALA A 2 2.00 -0.18 -2.36
CA ALA A 2 3.05 -0.61 -1.44
C ALA A 2 4.50 -0.31 -1.88
N LEU A 3 4.83 -0.53 -3.17
CA LEU A 3 6.18 -0.22 -3.69
C LEU A 3 6.33 1.22 -4.21
N SER A 4 5.27 1.81 -4.73
CA SER A 4 5.33 3.08 -5.45
C SER A 4 5.04 4.30 -4.58
N GLY A 5 4.57 4.12 -3.34
CA GLY A 5 4.20 5.23 -2.45
C GLY A 5 3.10 6.15 -3.00
N ARG A 6 2.43 5.77 -4.10
CA ARG A 6 1.46 6.61 -4.79
C ARG A 6 0.29 6.96 -3.86
N ARG A 7 -0.01 8.26 -3.78
CA ARG A 7 -1.17 8.78 -3.07
C ARG A 7 -2.47 8.34 -3.76
N LEU A 8 -3.44 7.95 -2.94
CA LEU A 8 -4.80 7.62 -3.35
C LEU A 8 -5.73 8.69 -2.79
N ASP A 9 -6.60 9.25 -3.62
CA ASP A 9 -7.65 10.15 -3.15
C ASP A 9 -8.87 9.37 -2.61
N GLY A 10 -9.89 10.08 -2.12
CA GLY A 10 -11.09 9.45 -1.55
C GLY A 10 -11.82 8.51 -2.52
N LEU A 11 -11.85 8.85 -3.82
CA LEU A 11 -12.50 8.03 -4.83
C LEU A 11 -11.66 6.79 -5.15
N ASP A 12 -10.33 6.95 -5.26
CA ASP A 12 -9.39 5.85 -5.44
C ASP A 12 -9.48 4.87 -4.26
N LEU A 13 -9.54 5.37 -3.02
CA LEU A 13 -9.68 4.55 -1.81
C LEU A 13 -10.99 3.76 -1.81
N ALA A 14 -12.11 4.37 -2.18
CA ALA A 14 -13.42 3.72 -2.24
C ALA A 14 -13.44 2.62 -3.32
N ARG A 15 -12.94 2.93 -4.52
CA ARG A 15 -12.87 1.97 -5.64
C ARG A 15 -11.88 0.83 -5.37
N ALA A 16 -10.79 1.07 -4.66
CA ALA A 16 -9.83 0.04 -4.23
C ALA A 16 -10.34 -0.81 -3.04
N GLY A 17 -11.51 -0.50 -2.48
CA GLY A 17 -12.07 -1.19 -1.31
C GLY A 17 -11.35 -0.87 0.00
N LEU A 18 -10.52 0.17 0.03
CA LEU A 18 -9.83 0.67 1.22
C LEU A 18 -10.72 1.59 2.06
N ALA A 19 -11.58 2.38 1.42
CA ALA A 19 -12.65 3.12 2.08
C ALA A 19 -13.97 2.36 1.93
N THR A 20 -14.74 2.27 3.02
CA THR A 20 -16.03 1.59 3.01
C THR A 20 -17.17 2.47 2.50
N HIS A 21 -17.05 3.78 2.68
CA HIS A 21 -18.02 4.81 2.31
C HIS A 21 -17.28 6.03 1.74
N LEU A 22 -17.94 6.83 0.92
CA LEU A 22 -17.41 8.08 0.36
C LEU A 22 -18.46 9.18 0.48
N ALA A 23 -18.19 10.22 1.27
CA ALA A 23 -19.11 11.36 1.44
C ALA A 23 -18.47 12.65 0.94
N ASP A 24 -19.33 13.66 0.70
CA ASP A 24 -18.88 15.03 0.44
C ASP A 24 -18.37 15.69 1.71
N ALA A 25 -17.29 16.46 1.60
CA ALA A 25 -16.66 17.12 2.73
C ALA A 25 -17.64 18.07 3.45
N GLU A 26 -18.52 18.71 2.68
CA GLU A 26 -19.57 19.61 3.17
C GLU A 26 -20.62 18.90 4.02
N GLN A 27 -20.79 17.58 3.85
CA GLN A 27 -21.76 16.78 4.59
C GLN A 27 -21.19 16.17 5.88
N LEU A 28 -19.86 16.22 6.07
CA LEU A 28 -19.22 15.64 7.25
C LEU A 28 -19.75 16.20 8.57
N PRO A 29 -19.98 17.52 8.75
CA PRO A 29 -20.51 18.03 10.02
C PRO A 29 -21.88 17.46 10.40
N LEU A 30 -22.77 17.29 9.41
CA LEU A 30 -24.10 16.71 9.62
C LEU A 30 -24.02 15.21 9.90
N LEU A 31 -23.11 14.51 9.24
CA LEU A 31 -22.87 13.09 9.48
C LEU A 31 -22.31 12.85 10.89
N GLU A 32 -21.38 13.69 11.36
CA GLU A 32 -20.83 13.62 12.72
C GLU A 32 -21.91 13.81 13.78
N GLU A 33 -22.80 14.78 13.61
CA GLU A 33 -23.95 15.01 14.51
C GLU A 33 -24.88 13.79 14.53
N ALA A 34 -25.28 13.28 13.36
CA ALA A 34 -26.14 12.10 13.25
C ALA A 34 -25.51 10.84 13.89
N LEU A 35 -24.19 10.66 13.74
CA LEU A 35 -23.47 9.55 14.36
C LEU A 35 -23.34 9.70 15.87
N ALA A 36 -23.15 10.92 16.38
CA ALA A 36 -23.10 11.18 17.81
C ALA A 36 -24.45 10.87 18.48
N ASP A 37 -25.56 11.29 17.85
CA ASP A 37 -26.91 10.96 18.30
C ASP A 37 -27.17 9.45 18.25
N ALA A 38 -26.76 8.79 17.16
CA ALA A 38 -26.90 7.35 17.00
C ALA A 38 -26.09 6.55 18.04
N ALA A 39 -24.90 7.04 18.42
CA ALA A 39 -24.03 6.39 19.41
C ALA A 39 -24.50 6.60 20.86
N GLY A 40 -25.21 7.70 21.15
CA GLY A 40 -25.81 7.97 22.47
C GLY A 40 -27.08 7.16 22.74
N ALA A 41 -27.79 6.76 21.69
CA ALA A 41 -28.93 5.87 21.77
C ALA A 41 -28.49 4.39 21.72
N THR A 42 -29.37 3.48 22.15
CA THR A 42 -29.12 2.02 22.27
C THR A 42 -29.00 1.32 20.91
N HIS A 43 -28.38 1.97 19.94
CA HIS A 43 -28.30 1.52 18.57
C HIS A 43 -27.01 0.72 18.33
N GLY A 44 -27.17 -0.45 17.73
CA GLY A 44 -26.05 -1.31 17.34
C GLY A 44 -25.41 -0.86 16.01
N PRO A 45 -24.38 -1.60 15.54
CA PRO A 45 -23.64 -1.30 14.32
C PRO A 45 -24.50 -1.06 13.07
N ALA A 46 -25.71 -1.63 13.01
CA ALA A 46 -26.62 -1.46 11.88
C ALA A 46 -27.17 -0.03 11.74
N ALA A 47 -27.38 0.70 12.83
CA ALA A 47 -27.84 2.09 12.74
C ALA A 47 -26.72 3.03 12.26
N ILE A 48 -25.51 2.80 12.76
CA ILE A 48 -24.30 3.50 12.29
C ILE A 48 -24.13 3.27 10.78
N GLU A 49 -24.23 2.02 10.33
CA GLU A 49 -24.17 1.68 8.90
C GLU A 49 -25.25 2.40 8.09
N ALA A 50 -26.49 2.50 8.59
CA ALA A 50 -27.56 3.19 7.89
C ALA A 50 -27.27 4.69 7.71
N HIS A 51 -26.71 5.36 8.73
CA HIS A 51 -26.30 6.77 8.62
C HIS A 51 -25.13 6.95 7.65
N LEU A 52 -24.13 6.07 7.70
CA LEU A 52 -22.99 6.08 6.78
C LEU A 52 -23.44 5.85 5.33
N ALA A 53 -24.31 4.87 5.11
CA ALA A 53 -24.85 4.55 3.79
C ALA A 53 -25.70 5.70 3.22
N ALA A 54 -26.48 6.39 4.06
CA ALA A 54 -27.31 7.52 3.64
C ALA A 54 -26.48 8.76 3.22
N ALA A 55 -25.34 8.99 3.88
CA ALA A 55 -24.42 10.08 3.54
C ALA A 55 -23.41 9.69 2.45
N SER A 56 -23.25 8.40 2.16
CA SER A 56 -22.31 7.93 1.16
C SER A 56 -22.86 8.14 -0.25
N ARG A 57 -22.00 8.66 -1.12
CA ARG A 57 -22.14 8.56 -2.57
C ARG A 57 -22.18 7.09 -2.96
N ASP A 58 -23.02 6.76 -3.94
CA ASP A 58 -23.02 5.44 -4.56
C ASP A 58 -21.76 5.30 -5.41
N VAL A 59 -20.75 4.65 -4.81
CA VAL A 59 -19.55 4.22 -5.50
C VAL A 59 -19.66 2.72 -5.62
N ARG A 60 -19.91 2.22 -6.84
CA ARG A 60 -19.88 0.78 -7.09
C ARG A 60 -18.51 0.24 -6.66
N ARG A 61 -18.46 -0.46 -5.52
CA ARG A 61 -17.34 -1.32 -5.14
C ARG A 61 -17.24 -2.37 -6.24
N ARG A 62 -16.23 -2.28 -7.08
CA ARG A 62 -16.01 -3.28 -8.13
C ARG A 62 -14.86 -4.17 -7.74
N ASP A 63 -14.93 -5.42 -8.15
CA ASP A 63 -13.78 -6.30 -8.09
C ASP A 63 -12.66 -5.64 -8.90
N VAL A 64 -11.54 -5.31 -8.26
CA VAL A 64 -10.47 -4.47 -8.84
C VAL A 64 -9.98 -5.05 -10.17
N ALA A 65 -10.00 -6.38 -10.30
CA ALA A 65 -9.61 -7.10 -11.51
C ALA A 65 -10.64 -7.08 -12.65
N GLU A 66 -11.91 -6.79 -12.36
CA GLU A 66 -13.02 -6.71 -13.32
C GLU A 66 -13.24 -5.25 -13.77
N ALA A 67 -13.14 -4.29 -12.84
CA ALA A 67 -13.15 -2.86 -13.12
C ALA A 67 -12.02 -2.41 -14.07
N VAL A 68 -10.83 -3.00 -13.91
CA VAL A 68 -9.66 -2.76 -14.76
C VAL A 68 -9.86 -3.23 -16.21
N ARG A 69 -10.78 -4.18 -16.46
CA ARG A 69 -10.98 -4.79 -17.80
C ARG A 69 -12.15 -4.24 -18.59
N GLU A 70 -13.21 -3.75 -17.94
CA GLU A 70 -14.51 -3.55 -18.60
C GLU A 70 -14.81 -2.10 -19.05
N GLU A 71 -14.15 -1.08 -18.51
CA GLU A 71 -14.42 0.34 -18.84
C GLU A 71 -13.16 1.13 -19.25
N LEU A 72 -12.62 0.81 -20.43
CA LEU A 72 -11.59 1.60 -21.13
C LEU A 72 -12.15 2.91 -21.73
N GLY A 73 -12.87 3.71 -20.95
CA GLY A 73 -13.29 5.03 -21.43
C GLY A 73 -14.20 5.78 -20.48
N GLY A 74 -13.63 6.63 -19.63
CA GLY A 74 -14.36 7.79 -19.11
C GLY A 74 -14.02 8.27 -17.71
N GLY A 75 -12.90 8.96 -17.53
CA GLY A 75 -12.71 9.92 -16.45
C GLY A 75 -11.25 10.14 -16.05
N PRO A 76 -10.78 11.38 -15.85
CA PRO A 76 -9.41 11.64 -15.44
C PRO A 76 -9.24 11.28 -13.95
N GLY A 77 -8.89 10.03 -13.65
CA GLY A 77 -8.74 9.60 -12.26
C GLY A 77 -7.99 8.29 -12.10
N GLY A 78 -6.79 8.38 -11.54
CA GLY A 78 -6.22 7.41 -10.60
C GLY A 78 -5.98 5.98 -11.09
N LEU A 79 -7.08 5.24 -11.24
CA LEU A 79 -7.14 3.79 -11.43
C LEU A 79 -6.96 3.33 -12.87
N ASP A 80 -7.16 4.20 -13.86
CA ASP A 80 -6.78 3.92 -15.25
C ASP A 80 -5.27 3.62 -15.34
N ALA A 81 -4.46 4.38 -14.59
CA ALA A 81 -3.03 4.12 -14.44
C ALA A 81 -2.75 2.76 -13.77
N TYR A 82 -3.61 2.29 -12.87
CA TYR A 82 -3.45 0.98 -12.24
C TYR A 82 -3.80 -0.16 -13.21
N ALA A 83 -4.82 0.02 -14.04
CA ALA A 83 -5.18 -0.91 -15.11
C ALA A 83 -4.01 -1.08 -16.09
N GLU A 84 -3.45 0.03 -16.56
CA GLU A 84 -2.33 0.05 -17.51
C GLU A 84 -1.04 -0.55 -16.93
N LEU A 85 -0.83 -0.42 -15.61
CA LEU A 85 0.36 -0.91 -14.92
C LEU A 85 0.19 -2.28 -14.26
N ALA A 86 -1.01 -2.88 -14.31
CA ALA A 86 -1.31 -4.14 -13.61
C ALA A 86 -0.33 -5.25 -14.00
N GLU A 87 -0.01 -5.35 -15.30
CA GLU A 87 0.95 -6.34 -15.82
C GLU A 87 2.40 -6.08 -15.37
N CYS A 88 2.76 -4.83 -15.11
CA CYS A 88 4.09 -4.48 -14.58
C CYS A 88 4.29 -4.99 -13.14
N PHE A 89 3.21 -5.11 -12.37
CA PHE A 89 3.22 -5.64 -11.00
C PHE A 89 2.60 -7.05 -10.88
N GLY A 90 2.38 -7.71 -12.02
CA GLY A 90 1.65 -8.97 -12.11
C GLY A 90 2.27 -10.13 -11.32
N PRO A 91 1.51 -11.22 -11.11
CA PRO A 91 2.00 -12.39 -10.38
C PRO A 91 3.22 -13.05 -11.02
N ALA A 92 3.42 -12.87 -12.33
CA ALA A 92 4.56 -13.37 -13.09
C ALA A 92 5.89 -12.67 -12.76
N ARG A 93 5.87 -11.54 -12.03
CA ARG A 93 7.09 -10.86 -11.57
C ARG A 93 7.56 -11.46 -10.26
N GLY A 94 8.73 -12.09 -10.26
CA GLY A 94 9.36 -12.73 -9.11
C GLY A 94 10.20 -11.77 -8.25
N SER A 95 10.52 -10.57 -8.74
CA SER A 95 11.38 -9.61 -8.02
C SER A 95 11.06 -8.15 -8.32
N VAL A 96 11.66 -7.23 -7.55
CA VAL A 96 11.53 -5.77 -7.76
C VAL A 96 12.22 -5.33 -9.06
N GLU A 97 13.34 -5.94 -9.42
CA GLU A 97 14.08 -5.70 -10.67
C GLU A 97 13.23 -6.10 -11.88
N GLU A 98 12.49 -7.19 -11.79
CA GLU A 98 11.54 -7.58 -12.85
C GLU A 98 10.39 -6.58 -12.97
N VAL A 99 9.89 -6.05 -11.85
CA VAL A 99 8.90 -4.97 -11.86
C VAL A 99 9.48 -3.71 -12.50
N ALA A 100 10.70 -3.30 -12.13
CA ALA A 100 11.37 -2.12 -12.68
C ALA A 100 11.59 -2.26 -14.19
N ARG A 101 12.09 -3.41 -14.67
CA ARG A 101 12.23 -3.71 -16.10
C ARG A 101 10.89 -3.69 -16.84
N ALA A 102 9.83 -4.21 -16.22
CA ALA A 102 8.50 -4.19 -16.82
C ALA A 102 7.90 -2.78 -16.90
N LEU A 103 8.20 -1.91 -15.94
CA LEU A 103 7.83 -0.49 -15.99
C LEU A 103 8.61 0.24 -17.08
N GLU A 104 9.92 -0.01 -17.18
CA GLU A 104 10.78 0.60 -18.20
C GLU A 104 10.37 0.22 -19.63
N ALA A 105 9.93 -1.02 -19.83
CA ALA A 105 9.42 -1.50 -21.11
C ALA A 105 7.95 -1.15 -21.40
N SER A 106 7.25 -0.52 -20.44
CA SER A 106 5.82 -0.24 -20.58
C SER A 106 5.59 0.97 -21.49
N PRO A 107 4.63 0.90 -22.44
CA PRO A 107 4.24 2.05 -23.26
C PRO A 107 3.36 3.05 -22.49
N SER A 108 2.93 2.73 -21.26
CA SER A 108 2.07 3.60 -20.47
C SER A 108 2.82 4.86 -20.03
N ALA A 109 2.21 6.02 -20.25
CA ALA A 109 2.72 7.30 -19.74
C ALA A 109 2.81 7.34 -18.21
N HIS A 110 2.10 6.45 -17.51
CA HIS A 110 2.14 6.34 -16.07
C HIS A 110 3.31 5.50 -15.53
N ALA A 111 4.02 4.76 -16.39
CA ALA A 111 5.09 3.88 -15.95
C ALA A 111 6.35 4.64 -15.51
N ALA A 112 6.74 5.68 -16.26
CA ALA A 112 7.96 6.44 -15.98
C ALA A 112 7.95 7.13 -14.59
N PRO A 113 6.90 7.86 -14.18
CA PRO A 113 6.85 8.44 -12.83
C PRO A 113 6.89 7.38 -11.72
N VAL A 114 6.31 6.20 -11.95
CA VAL A 114 6.35 5.09 -10.98
C VAL A 114 7.74 4.49 -10.90
N LEU A 115 8.43 4.32 -12.03
CA LEU A 115 9.81 3.85 -12.07
C LEU A 115 10.76 4.81 -11.37
N GLU A 116 10.61 6.13 -11.59
CA GLU A 116 11.38 7.15 -10.88
C GLU A 116 11.16 7.07 -9.36
N ALA A 117 9.92 6.92 -8.91
CA ALA A 117 9.62 6.75 -7.49
C ALA A 117 10.27 5.48 -6.91
N LEU A 118 10.29 4.37 -7.67
CA LEU A 118 10.99 3.15 -7.28
C LEU A 118 12.51 3.37 -7.20
N ARG A 119 13.11 4.07 -8.17
CA ARG A 119 14.56 4.35 -8.19
C ARG A 119 15.01 5.29 -7.07
N ALA A 120 14.13 6.18 -6.61
CA ALA A 120 14.40 7.08 -5.49
C ALA A 120 14.25 6.43 -4.11
N ALA A 121 13.55 5.29 -4.01
CA ALA A 121 13.31 4.59 -2.75
C ALA A 121 14.50 3.70 -2.35
N SER A 122 14.59 3.37 -1.05
CA SER A 122 15.60 2.44 -0.55
C SER A 122 15.46 1.07 -1.23
N PRO A 123 16.52 0.55 -1.89
CA PRO A 123 16.44 -0.75 -2.54
C PRO A 123 16.17 -1.89 -1.56
N LEU A 124 16.73 -1.83 -0.36
CA LEU A 124 16.45 -2.80 0.70
C LEU A 124 14.99 -2.74 1.15
N ALA A 125 14.46 -1.54 1.40
CA ALA A 125 13.07 -1.38 1.81
C ALA A 125 12.09 -1.87 0.74
N LEU A 126 12.38 -1.62 -0.55
CA LEU A 126 11.57 -2.12 -1.67
C LEU A 126 11.51 -3.64 -1.71
N LYS A 127 12.66 -4.31 -1.59
CA LYS A 127 12.71 -5.79 -1.59
C LYS A 127 12.02 -6.38 -0.37
N VAL A 128 12.19 -5.76 0.80
CA VAL A 128 11.50 -6.17 2.04
C VAL A 128 9.99 -6.01 1.89
N ALA A 129 9.50 -4.87 1.40
CA ALA A 129 8.08 -4.62 1.16
C ALA A 129 7.50 -5.62 0.13
N PHE A 130 8.24 -5.90 -0.95
CA PHE A 130 7.84 -6.89 -1.93
C PHE A 130 7.71 -8.29 -1.31
N ALA A 131 8.71 -8.72 -0.53
CA ALA A 131 8.68 -10.00 0.16
C ALA A 131 7.53 -10.10 1.17
N GLN A 132 7.24 -9.03 1.94
CA GLN A 132 6.12 -8.95 2.87
C GLN A 132 4.76 -9.11 2.17
N VAL A 133 4.53 -8.37 1.08
CA VAL A 133 3.27 -8.47 0.32
C VAL A 133 3.08 -9.87 -0.27
N ARG A 134 4.15 -10.49 -0.78
CA ARG A 134 4.10 -11.87 -1.30
C ARG A 134 3.79 -12.87 -0.20
N ALA A 135 4.48 -12.79 0.94
CA ALA A 135 4.23 -13.66 2.08
C ALA A 135 2.80 -13.51 2.63
N ALA A 136 2.31 -12.27 2.78
CA ALA A 136 0.95 -11.99 3.21
C ALA A 136 -0.09 -12.60 2.26
N ARG A 137 0.13 -12.48 0.93
CA ARG A 137 -0.75 -13.11 -0.06
C ARG A 137 -0.80 -14.63 0.12
N GLU A 138 0.33 -15.29 0.35
CA GLU A 138 0.36 -16.74 0.59
C GLU A 138 -0.39 -17.13 1.87
N LEU A 139 -0.24 -16.35 2.95
CA LEU A 139 -0.98 -16.56 4.20
C LEU A 139 -2.51 -16.47 4.01
N LEU A 140 -2.95 -15.63 3.06
CA LEU A 140 -4.36 -15.36 2.75
C LEU A 140 -4.98 -16.33 1.72
N LYS A 141 -4.18 -17.15 1.01
CA LYS A 141 -4.69 -18.12 0.00
C LYS A 141 -5.59 -19.23 0.58
N GLY A 142 -5.70 -19.34 1.90
CA GLY A 142 -6.75 -20.09 2.58
C GLY A 142 -7.61 -19.11 3.38
N GLN A 143 -8.89 -18.99 3.05
CA GLN A 143 -9.84 -18.05 3.66
C GLN A 143 -9.60 -17.85 5.16
N GLY A 144 -9.35 -16.59 5.56
CA GLY A 144 -9.54 -16.11 6.93
C GLY A 144 -8.81 -16.90 8.02
N ARG A 145 -7.59 -17.39 7.79
CA ARG A 145 -6.82 -18.08 8.84
C ARG A 145 -6.71 -17.17 10.07
N PRO A 146 -7.27 -17.58 11.23
CA PRO A 146 -7.09 -16.85 12.48
C PRO A 146 -5.60 -16.63 12.72
N GLY A 147 -5.21 -15.38 12.94
CA GLY A 147 -3.81 -15.00 13.16
C GLY A 147 -2.99 -14.63 11.92
N ALA A 148 -3.56 -14.62 10.71
CA ALA A 148 -2.86 -14.09 9.52
C ALA A 148 -2.45 -12.62 9.71
N LEU A 149 -3.37 -11.77 10.20
CA LEU A 149 -3.06 -10.37 10.55
C LEU A 149 -1.96 -10.31 11.61
N ALA A 150 -2.06 -11.10 12.68
CA ALA A 150 -1.05 -11.13 13.73
C ALA A 150 0.33 -11.59 13.22
N ALA A 151 0.36 -12.48 12.21
CA ALA A 151 1.59 -12.90 11.56
C ALA A 151 2.21 -11.76 10.72
N CYS A 152 1.40 -11.06 9.93
CA CYS A 152 1.85 -9.87 9.18
C CYS A 152 2.41 -8.80 10.14
N LEU A 153 1.67 -8.47 11.21
CA LEU A 153 2.11 -7.48 12.20
C LEU A 153 3.43 -7.86 12.89
N ARG A 154 3.62 -9.15 13.23
CA ARG A 154 4.90 -9.61 13.78
C ARG A 154 6.05 -9.42 12.78
N GLN A 155 5.83 -9.77 11.52
CA GLN A 155 6.81 -9.59 10.45
C GLN A 155 7.14 -8.11 10.23
N GLU A 156 6.12 -7.23 10.26
CA GLU A 156 6.30 -5.78 10.14
C GLU A 156 7.10 -5.19 11.31
N VAL A 157 6.79 -5.57 12.55
CA VAL A 157 7.56 -5.13 13.72
C VAL A 157 9.03 -5.58 13.60
N THR A 158 9.28 -6.83 13.26
CA THR A 158 10.65 -7.34 13.06
C THR A 158 11.39 -6.56 11.96
N ALA A 159 10.75 -6.38 10.80
CA ALA A 159 11.35 -5.64 9.70
C ALA A 159 11.66 -4.19 10.07
N ASN A 160 10.72 -3.48 10.70
CA ASN A 160 10.90 -2.09 11.11
C ASN A 160 12.01 -1.91 12.14
N LEU A 161 12.11 -2.81 13.12
CA LEU A 161 13.19 -2.76 14.12
C LEU A 161 14.56 -3.02 13.49
N ASN A 162 14.63 -3.92 12.51
CA ASN A 162 15.88 -4.24 11.83
C ASN A 162 16.28 -3.17 10.81
N LEU A 163 15.33 -2.57 10.09
CA LEU A 163 15.59 -1.48 9.14
C LEU A 163 16.15 -0.24 9.83
N GLN A 164 15.66 0.08 11.04
CA GLN A 164 16.19 1.19 11.84
C GLN A 164 17.66 1.00 12.26
N ARG A 165 18.16 -0.24 12.23
CA ARG A 165 19.55 -0.58 12.54
C ARG A 165 20.44 -0.58 11.29
N GLU A 166 19.87 -0.37 10.10
CA GLU A 166 20.67 -0.28 8.88
C GLU A 166 21.48 1.03 8.88
N PRO A 167 22.75 1.01 8.43
CA PRO A 167 23.64 2.17 8.52
C PRO A 167 23.08 3.45 7.89
N GLU A 168 22.39 3.31 6.75
CA GLU A 168 21.87 4.45 5.97
C GLU A 168 20.55 5.02 6.53
N PHE A 169 19.91 4.37 7.51
CA PHE A 169 18.57 4.77 7.97
C PHE A 169 18.57 6.16 8.61
N ALA A 170 19.51 6.44 9.52
CA ALA A 170 19.57 7.72 10.23
C ALA A 170 19.86 8.88 9.28
N ASP A 171 20.81 8.69 8.35
CA ASP A 171 21.17 9.71 7.36
C ASP A 171 20.02 9.97 6.39
N ALA A 172 19.30 8.94 5.95
CA ALA A 172 18.13 9.08 5.10
C ALA A 172 16.98 9.83 5.79
N MET A 173 16.76 9.57 7.09
CA MET A 173 15.76 10.30 7.88
C MET A 173 16.15 11.77 8.07
N ALA A 174 17.43 12.06 8.34
CA ALA A 174 17.92 13.43 8.46
C ALA A 174 17.78 14.22 7.15
N ALA A 175 18.08 13.59 6.00
CA ALA A 175 17.85 14.19 4.68
C ALA A 175 16.36 14.50 4.45
N LEU A 176 15.47 13.56 4.79
CA LEU A 176 14.03 13.76 4.68
C LEU A 176 13.52 14.92 5.55
N GLU A 177 13.99 15.02 6.80
CA GLU A 177 13.66 16.14 7.70
C GLU A 177 14.17 17.48 7.17
N GLY A 178 15.32 17.48 6.51
CA GLY A 178 15.87 18.64 5.80
C GLY A 178 15.16 19.01 4.50
N GLY A 179 14.24 18.17 4.02
CA GLY A 179 13.58 18.33 2.72
C GLY A 179 14.47 17.99 1.52
N GLU A 180 15.53 17.22 1.73
CA GLU A 180 16.50 16.78 0.72
C GLU A 180 16.20 15.35 0.24
N SER A 181 16.64 15.03 -0.98
CA SER A 181 16.64 13.65 -1.48
C SER A 181 17.86 12.89 -0.97
N TYR A 182 17.66 11.72 -0.39
CA TYR A 182 18.76 10.84 -0.02
C TYR A 182 19.25 10.01 -1.22
N GLN A 183 20.57 9.88 -1.37
CA GLN A 183 21.21 9.04 -2.39
C GLN A 183 21.66 7.72 -1.76
N TRP A 184 20.91 6.65 -2.02
CA TRP A 184 21.21 5.32 -1.51
C TRP A 184 22.52 4.77 -2.09
N GLN A 185 23.34 4.14 -1.25
CA GLN A 185 24.63 3.60 -1.65
C GLN A 185 24.50 2.30 -2.45
N LYS A 186 23.55 1.45 -2.08
CA LYS A 186 23.24 0.20 -2.78
C LYS A 186 22.25 0.45 -3.90
N SER A 187 22.42 -0.25 -5.02
CA SER A 187 21.40 -0.45 -6.05
C SER A 187 20.46 -1.62 -5.69
N LEU A 188 19.46 -1.91 -6.54
CA LEU A 188 18.63 -3.12 -6.37
C LEU A 188 19.50 -4.37 -6.46
N GLU A 189 20.44 -4.40 -7.40
CA GLU A 189 21.32 -5.53 -7.69
C GLU A 189 22.28 -5.84 -6.54
N ASP A 190 22.66 -4.82 -5.74
CA ASP A 190 23.55 -4.97 -4.59
C ASP A 190 22.85 -5.54 -3.34
N VAL A 191 21.52 -5.52 -3.30
CA VAL A 191 20.75 -6.06 -2.18
C VAL A 191 20.50 -7.55 -2.39
N THR A 192 21.08 -8.38 -1.52
CA THR A 192 20.96 -9.84 -1.62
C THR A 192 19.69 -10.38 -0.94
N ASP A 193 19.30 -11.61 -1.25
CA ASP A 193 18.24 -12.31 -0.51
C ASP A 193 18.60 -12.48 0.97
N GLU A 194 19.91 -12.61 1.29
CA GLU A 194 20.41 -12.67 2.65
C GLU A 194 20.17 -11.34 3.39
N ASP A 195 20.41 -10.19 2.75
CA ASP A 195 20.07 -8.88 3.31
C ASP A 195 18.58 -8.76 3.65
N VAL A 196 17.72 -9.20 2.73
CA VAL A 196 16.25 -9.19 2.95
C VAL A 196 15.88 -10.12 4.10
N GLN A 197 16.41 -11.34 4.12
CA GLN A 197 16.12 -12.30 5.17
C GLN A 197 16.63 -11.85 6.55
N ARG A 198 17.78 -11.18 6.58
CA ARG A 198 18.36 -10.58 7.79
C ARG A 198 17.51 -9.44 8.36
N VAL A 199 16.74 -8.74 7.53
CA VAL A 199 15.74 -7.77 7.97
C VAL A 199 14.46 -8.45 8.46
N LEU A 200 14.03 -9.54 7.81
CA LEU A 200 12.78 -10.23 8.14
C LEU A 200 12.90 -11.22 9.33
N THR A 201 14.11 -11.55 9.77
CA THR A 201 14.35 -12.52 10.85
C THR A 201 14.49 -11.81 12.21
N VAL A 202 13.88 -12.39 13.25
CA VAL A 202 14.05 -11.93 14.63
C VAL A 202 15.53 -12.04 14.99
N ARG A 203 16.16 -10.92 15.36
CA ARG A 203 17.51 -10.92 15.92
C ARG A 203 17.40 -11.05 17.43
N ASP A 204 18.22 -11.91 18.03
CA ASP A 204 18.34 -11.97 19.49
C ASP A 204 18.66 -10.57 20.02
N ILE A 205 17.81 -10.06 20.91
CA ILE A 205 18.09 -8.82 21.62
C ILE A 205 19.14 -9.19 22.67
N GLN A 206 20.41 -8.99 22.34
CA GLN A 206 21.46 -8.91 23.35
C GLN A 206 21.15 -7.65 24.17
N VAL A 207 20.58 -7.84 25.36
CA VAL A 207 20.45 -6.77 26.34
C VAL A 207 21.81 -6.69 27.03
N GLU A 208 22.62 -5.71 26.63
CA GLU A 208 23.81 -5.30 27.40
C GLU A 208 23.41 -4.42 28.59
#